data_AF-A0A9D7PK93-F1
#
_entry.id   AF-A0A9D7PK93-F1
#
_cell.length_a   1.000
_cell.length_b   1.000
_cell.length_c   1.000
_cell.angle_alpha   90.00
_cell.angle_beta   90.00
_cell.angle_gamma   90.00
#
_symmetry.space_group_name_H-M   'P 1'
#
loop_
_entity.id
_entity.type
_entity.pdbx_description
1 polymer ?
#
loop_
_entity_poly.entity_id
_entity_poly.type
_entity_poly.pdbx_seq_one_letter_code
_entity_poly.pdbx_strand_id
1 'polypeptide(L)'
;MQKPDWRYIENFVDPDLFQKAYDLVEQYGDQVKLTKGELGLYTLEWSDSTEELSTEISFGRKYIKKSNCTCGAAGKKICIHLIAAIILHRRVTEKDQDLTPASREIMLPSRISIPTILQQIPKEDLDRFLQRYARMNKQFAQAVKLHFASRIQVNSPQQKYHDLIKSMTRLTPNSMGKIAKHALQSLFWISEELLLQVDDLIAMENPIEAFAICIELMEKFHSIYRKMELYFGEFEKYWILIHQKLKSILDMRLAPDFRAEVEQKLTELFSDPAYPMIHSPHNLYELLIYKSDLDTQVKIHEYIIKKIARKELNPIPLLALVKTAMKLQQESMLYQAFEINSDYSRWLSTMDLLNNQQRDSAKTLGKWLTKIAPDEFWKNKILDRIWTLFPDEPSSIKYALTLLEKNAEEKYLKYLTEHKISKDLIVKSLTQSKHPKSKLLLANYFIEEGQTEEALVILSDHLSLDLLKSYTQRLIVIAPEWLEQGYKKIFTQYLETHVGPTPAVKIQNILAYLHMVKAHSLADQLQKWLKKTFQDHTSLSERL
;
A
#
# COMPACT_ATOMS: atom_id res chain seq x y z
N MET A 1 14.76 -6.72 48.95
CA MET A 1 14.24 -5.37 48.61
C MET A 1 15.38 -4.36 48.74
N GLN A 2 15.78 -3.70 47.65
CA GLN A 2 16.85 -2.68 47.68
C GLN A 2 16.39 -1.46 48.50
N LYS A 3 17.25 -0.98 49.42
CA LYS A 3 17.03 0.28 50.14
C LYS A 3 17.20 1.43 49.14
N PRO A 4 16.25 2.37 49.02
CA PRO A 4 16.36 3.46 48.06
C PRO A 4 17.55 4.36 48.44
N ASP A 5 18.44 4.60 47.48
CA ASP A 5 19.50 5.58 47.63
C ASP A 5 18.87 6.97 47.53
N TRP A 6 19.00 7.76 48.60
CA TRP A 6 18.29 9.04 48.71
C TRP A 6 18.76 10.05 47.67
N ARG A 7 19.98 9.91 47.13
CA ARG A 7 20.49 10.76 46.05
C ARG A 7 19.84 10.47 44.69
N TYR A 8 19.13 9.35 44.57
CA TYR A 8 18.46 8.93 43.34
C TYR A 8 16.94 9.09 43.39
N ILE A 9 16.36 9.43 44.55
CA ILE A 9 14.91 9.58 44.70
C ILE A 9 14.37 10.69 43.77
N GLU A 10 15.16 11.72 43.45
CA GLU A 10 14.82 12.77 42.47
C GLU A 10 14.63 12.24 41.04
N ASN A 11 15.32 11.16 40.66
CA ASN A 11 15.33 10.61 39.29
C ASN A 11 14.38 9.42 39.09
N PHE A 12 13.82 8.87 40.18
CA PHE A 12 13.02 7.64 40.14
C PHE A 12 11.66 7.75 40.84
N VAL A 13 11.28 8.96 41.28
CA VAL A 13 9.93 9.25 41.77
C VAL A 13 9.10 9.89 40.66
N ASP A 14 7.79 9.66 40.73
CA ASP A 14 6.79 10.31 39.89
C ASP A 14 7.05 11.83 39.78
N PRO A 15 7.20 12.39 38.55
CA PRO A 15 7.55 13.79 38.35
C PRO A 15 6.55 14.77 38.96
N ASP A 16 5.26 14.46 38.96
CA ASP A 16 4.22 15.33 39.54
C ASP A 16 4.30 15.30 41.07
N LEU A 17 4.62 14.14 41.66
CA LEU A 17 4.82 14.01 43.10
C LEU A 17 6.07 14.76 43.56
N PHE A 18 7.13 14.74 42.76
CA PHE A 18 8.36 15.48 43.04
C PHE A 18 8.13 16.99 42.94
N GLN A 19 7.46 17.47 41.89
CA GLN A 19 7.15 18.88 41.71
C GLN A 19 6.31 19.43 42.87
N LYS A 20 5.29 18.68 43.31
CA LYS A 20 4.47 19.08 44.48
C LYS A 20 5.28 19.18 45.77
N ALA A 21 6.23 18.29 45.99
CA ALA A 21 7.12 18.34 47.15
C ALA A 21 8.12 19.50 47.07
N TYR A 22 8.59 19.81 45.86
CA TYR A 22 9.45 20.96 45.61
C TYR A 22 8.71 22.28 45.85
N ASP A 23 7.49 22.41 45.32
CA ASP A 23 6.63 23.57 45.53
C ASP A 23 6.30 23.75 47.03
N LEU A 24 6.08 22.65 47.76
CA LEU A 24 5.89 22.71 49.22
C LEU A 24 7.08 23.36 49.95
N VAL A 25 8.32 23.02 49.55
CA VAL A 25 9.55 23.54 50.16
C VAL A 25 9.82 25.00 49.75
N GLU A 26 9.56 25.35 48.49
CA GLU A 26 9.82 26.71 47.98
C GLU A 26 8.74 27.71 48.40
N GLN A 27 7.47 27.32 48.38
CA GLN A 27 6.35 28.21 48.61
C GLN A 27 6.09 28.48 50.11
N TYR A 28 6.44 27.52 50.99
CA TYR A 28 6.21 27.59 52.44
C TYR A 28 7.52 27.57 53.25
N GLY A 29 8.63 27.98 52.65
CA GLY A 29 10.00 27.71 53.13
C GLY A 29 10.34 28.13 54.57
N ASP A 30 9.67 29.13 55.14
CA ASP A 30 9.87 29.51 56.55
C ASP A 30 9.00 28.74 57.54
N GLN A 31 7.94 28.10 57.05
CA GLN A 31 6.95 27.34 57.83
C GLN A 31 7.23 25.84 57.86
N VAL A 32 7.99 25.32 56.89
CA VAL A 32 8.37 23.91 56.79
C VAL A 32 9.85 23.78 57.13
N LYS A 33 10.15 23.31 58.35
CA LYS A 33 11.53 23.17 58.83
C LYS A 33 11.87 21.72 59.12
N LEU A 34 13.09 21.36 58.75
CA LEU A 34 13.67 20.07 59.11
C LEU A 34 14.52 20.25 60.37
N THR A 35 14.02 19.78 61.51
CA THR A 35 14.71 19.81 62.79
C THR A 35 15.48 18.51 63.00
N LYS A 36 16.70 18.59 63.54
CA LYS A 36 17.51 17.42 63.86
C LYS A 36 17.26 17.01 65.30
N GLY A 37 16.62 15.87 65.50
CA GLY A 37 16.36 15.29 66.81
C GLY A 37 17.51 14.42 67.34
N GLU A 38 17.27 13.77 68.48
CA GLU A 38 18.21 12.84 69.09
C GLU A 38 18.43 11.58 68.21
N LEU A 39 19.59 10.93 68.36
CA LEU A 39 19.96 9.67 67.65
C LEU A 39 20.03 9.77 66.11
N GLY A 40 20.10 10.97 65.52
CA GLY A 40 20.26 11.17 64.08
C GLY A 40 18.98 10.98 63.27
N LEU A 41 17.83 11.17 63.92
CA LEU A 41 16.52 11.33 63.29
C LEU A 41 16.30 12.81 62.95
N TYR A 42 15.62 13.04 61.84
CA TYR A 42 15.19 14.37 61.39
C TYR A 42 13.68 14.39 61.32
N THR A 43 13.09 15.44 61.86
CA THR A 43 11.64 15.64 61.87
C THR A 43 11.30 16.82 60.99
N LEU A 44 10.37 16.61 60.06
CA LEU A 44 9.76 17.69 59.30
C LEU A 44 8.60 18.23 60.12
N GLU A 45 8.70 19.49 60.53
CA GLU A 45 7.67 20.23 61.27
C GLU A 45 7.05 21.28 60.34
N TRP A 46 5.71 21.36 60.36
CA TRP A 46 4.96 22.38 59.64
C TRP A 46 4.16 23.24 60.60
N SER A 47 4.44 24.54 60.62
CA SER A 47 3.97 25.43 61.70
C SER A 47 2.53 25.96 61.56
N ASP A 48 1.76 25.58 60.53
CA ASP A 48 0.49 26.26 60.22
C ASP A 48 -0.67 25.33 59.77
N SER A 49 -0.59 24.01 60.00
CA SER A 49 -1.73 23.10 59.75
C SER A 49 -2.41 22.70 61.06
N THR A 50 -3.74 22.80 61.10
CA THR A 50 -4.61 22.28 62.17
C THR A 50 -4.59 20.73 62.28
N GLU A 51 -3.72 20.06 61.54
CA GLU A 51 -3.45 18.63 61.59
C GLU A 51 -1.97 18.41 61.93
N GLU A 52 -1.68 17.59 62.96
CA GLU A 52 -0.33 17.20 63.37
C GLU A 52 0.29 16.24 62.33
N LEU A 53 0.79 16.80 61.23
CA LEU A 53 1.54 16.06 60.23
C LEU A 53 3.02 16.03 60.63
N SER A 54 3.50 14.88 61.10
CA SER A 54 4.90 14.65 61.43
C SER A 54 5.53 13.64 60.46
N THR A 55 6.71 14.00 59.94
CA THR A 55 7.52 13.10 59.13
C THR A 55 8.88 12.92 59.78
N GLU A 56 9.18 11.69 60.19
CA GLU A 56 10.45 11.32 60.80
C GLU A 56 11.28 10.53 59.79
N ILE A 57 12.49 11.00 59.49
CA ILE A 57 13.45 10.31 58.62
C ILE A 57 14.80 10.16 59.31
N SER A 58 15.39 8.96 59.20
CA SER A 58 16.80 8.71 59.52
C SER A 58 17.61 8.52 58.24
N PHE A 59 18.60 9.38 58.03
CA PHE A 59 19.53 9.31 56.90
C PHE A 59 20.77 8.46 57.23
N GLY A 60 21.15 7.56 56.32
CA GLY A 60 22.48 6.93 56.28
C GLY A 60 23.40 7.64 55.27
N ARG A 61 24.67 7.20 55.17
CA ARG A 61 25.67 7.82 54.26
C ARG A 61 25.20 7.94 52.80
N LYS A 62 24.37 7.00 52.31
CA LYS A 62 23.88 6.95 50.91
C LYS A 62 22.45 6.39 50.77
N TYR A 63 21.70 6.20 51.85
CA TYR A 63 20.35 5.62 51.77
C TYR A 63 19.49 6.03 52.96
N ILE A 64 18.17 5.94 52.82
CA ILE A 64 17.23 6.17 53.93
C ILE A 64 17.22 4.92 54.82
N LYS A 65 17.55 5.08 56.10
CA LYS A 65 17.59 3.96 57.06
C LYS A 65 16.18 3.59 57.53
N LYS A 66 15.39 4.59 57.92
CA LYS A 66 14.01 4.46 58.38
C LYS A 66 13.26 5.75 58.05
N SER A 67 11.97 5.64 57.77
CA SER A 67 11.10 6.77 57.49
C SER A 67 9.68 6.46 57.96
N ASN A 68 9.05 7.41 58.64
CA ASN A 68 7.65 7.34 59.04
C ASN A 68 6.99 8.69 58.73
N CYS A 69 5.76 8.67 58.21
CA CYS A 69 5.03 9.88 57.85
C CYS A 69 3.55 9.69 58.16
N THR A 70 2.96 10.62 58.92
CA THR A 70 1.57 10.50 59.39
C THR A 70 0.51 10.92 58.35
N CYS A 71 0.92 11.33 57.14
CA CYS A 71 0.04 11.86 56.09
C CYS A 71 -0.95 10.88 55.44
N GLY A 72 -1.29 9.76 56.09
CA GLY A 72 -2.39 8.87 55.71
C GLY A 72 -2.20 8.04 54.44
N ALA A 73 -1.07 8.15 53.73
CA ALA A 73 -0.78 7.34 52.54
C ALA A 73 -0.34 5.91 52.91
N ALA A 74 -1.23 5.14 53.54
CA ALA A 74 -1.01 3.78 54.05
C ALA A 74 -0.86 2.70 52.95
N GLY A 75 -0.08 2.99 51.90
CA GLY A 75 0.19 2.04 50.81
C GLY A 75 1.27 2.43 49.80
N LYS A 76 1.78 3.68 49.80
CA LYS A 76 2.90 4.11 48.93
C LYS A 76 4.18 4.24 49.74
N LYS A 77 5.29 3.65 49.24
CA LYS A 77 6.62 3.67 49.91
C LYS A 77 7.27 5.07 50.01
N ILE A 78 6.76 6.07 49.28
CA ILE A 78 7.32 7.44 49.19
C ILE A 78 6.15 8.43 49.06
N CYS A 79 6.16 9.51 49.84
CA CYS A 79 5.15 10.59 49.83
C CYS A 79 5.81 11.98 49.67
N ILE A 80 5.00 13.02 49.47
CA ILE A 80 5.48 14.40 49.29
C ILE A 80 6.34 14.89 50.45
N HIS A 81 5.98 14.57 51.70
CA HIS A 81 6.69 15.03 52.89
C HIS A 81 8.05 14.35 53.05
N LEU A 82 8.16 13.07 52.68
CA LEU A 82 9.44 12.37 52.67
C LEU A 82 10.40 12.99 51.65
N ILE A 83 9.88 13.39 50.48
CA ILE A 83 10.66 14.08 49.44
C ILE A 83 11.08 15.48 49.91
N ALA A 84 10.17 16.24 50.51
CA ALA A 84 10.46 17.56 51.07
C ALA A 84 11.55 17.51 52.15
N ALA A 85 11.48 16.54 53.06
CA ALA A 85 12.51 16.34 54.09
C ALA A 85 13.90 16.01 53.49
N ILE A 86 13.96 15.25 52.40
CA ILE A 86 15.21 14.95 51.69
C ILE A 86 15.79 16.23 51.05
N ILE A 87 14.95 17.04 50.40
CA ILE A 87 15.36 18.31 49.77
C ILE A 87 15.96 19.25 50.82
N LEU A 88 15.29 19.42 51.97
CA LEU A 88 15.76 20.29 53.05
C LEU A 88 17.05 19.77 53.70
N HIS A 89 17.18 18.46 53.92
CA HIS A 89 18.40 17.86 54.47
C HIS A 89 19.62 18.18 53.60
N ARG A 90 19.47 18.10 52.28
CA ARG A 90 20.52 18.42 51.31
C ARG A 90 20.98 19.88 51.43
N ARG A 91 20.05 20.84 51.49
CA ARG A 91 20.36 22.28 51.66
C ARG A 91 21.16 22.55 52.92
N VAL A 92 20.84 21.86 54.02
CA VAL A 92 21.58 22.01 55.28
C VAL A 92 22.98 21.39 55.16
N THR A 93 23.11 20.22 54.54
CA THR A 93 24.43 19.58 54.36
C THR A 93 25.35 20.24 53.34
N GLU A 94 24.78 20.94 52.34
CA GLU A 94 25.55 21.70 51.35
C GLU A 94 26.02 23.04 51.94
N LYS A 95 25.20 23.71 52.76
CA LYS A 95 25.63 24.93 53.51
C LYS A 95 26.81 24.69 54.46
N ASP A 96 26.91 23.50 55.07
CA ASP A 96 28.02 23.14 55.95
C ASP A 96 29.34 22.83 55.19
N GLN A 97 29.30 22.65 53.86
CA GLN A 97 30.48 22.30 53.05
C GLN A 97 31.15 23.50 52.33
N ASP A 98 30.54 24.69 52.38
CA ASP A 98 30.96 25.88 51.60
C ASP A 98 31.83 26.91 52.36
N LEU A 99 32.61 26.50 53.37
CA LEU A 99 33.57 27.39 54.04
C LEU A 99 35.00 27.27 53.46
N THR A 100 35.21 27.64 52.19
CA THR A 100 36.49 28.24 51.71
C THR A 100 36.24 29.20 50.53
N PRO A 101 36.78 30.43 50.51
CA PRO A 101 36.40 31.43 49.51
C PRO A 101 37.42 31.57 48.37
N ALA A 102 36.89 31.68 47.13
CA ALA A 102 37.17 32.75 46.15
C ALA A 102 37.17 32.25 44.69
N SER A 103 36.03 32.35 44.01
CA SER A 103 36.01 32.69 42.58
C SER A 103 34.69 33.32 42.17
N ARG A 104 34.80 34.59 41.74
CA ARG A 104 33.97 35.40 40.84
C ARG A 104 32.51 34.97 40.62
N GLU A 105 31.61 35.84 41.05
CA GLU A 105 30.20 35.86 40.66
C GLU A 105 30.04 35.81 39.14
N ILE A 106 29.45 34.72 38.65
CA ILE A 106 28.75 34.67 37.38
C ILE A 106 27.27 34.56 37.75
N MET A 107 26.46 35.56 37.40
CA MET A 107 25.01 35.49 37.55
C MET A 107 24.50 34.24 36.82
N LEU A 108 23.98 33.26 37.57
CA LEU A 108 23.33 32.07 37.01
C LEU A 108 22.02 32.47 36.34
N PRO A 109 21.83 32.21 35.03
CA PRO A 109 20.54 32.36 34.38
C PRO A 109 19.53 31.40 35.02
N SER A 110 18.29 31.87 35.19
CA SER A 110 17.19 31.23 35.93
C SER A 110 16.68 29.87 35.39
N ARG A 111 17.33 29.28 34.39
CA ARG A 111 17.19 27.86 34.01
C ARG A 111 18.51 27.38 33.44
N ILE A 112 19.21 26.48 34.13
CA ILE A 112 20.38 25.78 33.57
C ILE A 112 19.86 24.89 32.44
N SER A 113 19.97 25.36 31.20
CA SER A 113 19.56 24.62 30.00
C SER A 113 20.72 23.80 29.44
N ILE A 114 20.44 22.70 28.74
CA ILE A 114 21.48 21.89 28.08
C ILE A 114 22.38 22.75 27.16
N PRO A 115 21.86 23.70 26.35
CA PRO A 115 22.70 24.62 25.59
C PRO A 115 23.65 25.43 26.47
N THR A 116 23.18 25.97 27.60
CA THR A 116 24.00 26.73 28.55
C THR A 116 25.10 25.86 29.15
N ILE A 117 24.78 24.62 29.50
CA ILE A 117 25.75 23.63 30.01
C ILE A 117 26.82 23.33 28.97
N LEU A 118 26.43 23.00 27.73
CA LEU A 118 27.36 22.63 26.66
C LEU A 118 28.29 23.78 26.23
N GLN A 119 27.86 25.03 26.41
CA GLN A 119 28.68 26.22 26.13
C GLN A 119 29.70 26.54 27.22
N GLN A 120 29.41 26.16 28.47
CA GLN A 120 30.22 26.52 29.65
C GLN A 120 31.14 25.38 30.13
N ILE A 121 30.84 24.13 29.78
CA ILE A 121 31.62 22.97 30.19
C ILE A 121 32.86 22.78 29.28
N PRO A 122 34.05 22.52 29.84
CA PRO A 122 35.22 22.10 29.07
C PRO A 122 34.96 20.84 28.23
N LYS A 123 35.49 20.80 27.00
CA LYS A 123 35.26 19.66 26.09
C LYS A 123 35.71 18.34 26.70
N GLU A 124 36.80 18.34 27.47
CA GLU A 124 37.36 17.15 28.12
C GLU A 124 36.40 16.56 29.16
N ASP A 125 35.66 17.40 29.88
CA ASP A 125 34.69 16.96 30.88
C ASP A 125 33.42 16.42 30.22
N LEU A 126 32.99 17.06 29.11
CA LEU A 126 31.92 16.54 28.28
C LEU A 126 32.29 15.17 27.67
N ASP A 127 33.50 15.01 27.14
CA ASP A 127 33.98 13.74 26.58
C ASP A 127 33.99 12.63 27.64
N ARG A 128 34.50 12.91 28.85
CA ARG A 128 34.46 11.95 29.97
C ARG A 128 33.03 11.60 30.36
N PHE A 129 32.13 12.58 30.39
CA PHE A 129 30.72 12.35 30.66
C PHE A 129 30.10 11.45 29.59
N LEU A 130 30.27 11.77 28.30
CA LEU A 130 29.75 10.98 27.19
C LEU A 130 30.27 9.54 27.23
N GLN A 131 31.57 9.34 27.50
CA GLN A 131 32.15 8.01 27.64
C GLN A 131 31.57 7.22 28.83
N ARG A 132 31.43 7.85 29.99
CA ARG A 132 30.84 7.21 31.18
C ARG A 132 29.36 6.88 30.95
N TYR A 133 28.61 7.81 30.38
CA TYR A 133 27.19 7.63 30.11
C TYR A 133 26.95 6.55 29.04
N ALA A 134 27.75 6.52 27.98
CA ALA A 134 27.71 5.45 26.97
C ALA A 134 28.04 4.06 27.55
N ARG A 135 28.93 3.95 28.55
CA ARG A 135 29.18 2.67 29.23
C ARG A 135 28.00 2.19 30.06
N MET A 136 27.23 3.12 30.64
CA MET A 136 26.08 2.80 31.48
C MET A 136 24.79 2.60 30.68
N ASN A 137 24.66 3.26 29.53
CA ASN A 137 23.47 3.24 28.69
C ASN A 137 23.80 2.75 27.27
N LYS A 138 23.45 1.49 26.98
CA LYS A 138 23.68 0.86 25.68
C LYS A 138 22.90 1.54 24.54
N GLN A 139 21.67 1.99 24.77
CA GLN A 139 20.87 2.67 23.75
C GLN A 139 21.51 4.00 23.37
N PHE A 140 21.96 4.78 24.35
CA PHE A 140 22.72 6.00 24.10
C PHE A 140 24.02 5.73 23.33
N ALA A 141 24.78 4.71 23.74
CA ALA A 141 26.00 4.34 23.03
C ALA A 141 25.73 3.95 21.56
N GLN A 142 24.62 3.27 21.29
CA GLN A 142 24.21 2.94 19.93
C GLN A 142 23.80 4.18 19.14
N ALA A 143 23.01 5.07 19.73
CA ALA A 143 22.60 6.33 19.10
C ALA A 143 23.81 7.21 18.73
N VAL A 144 24.78 7.36 19.64
CA VAL A 144 26.02 8.13 19.37
C VAL A 144 26.82 7.49 18.23
N LYS A 145 27.01 6.17 18.25
CA LYS A 145 27.72 5.45 17.17
C LYS A 145 27.04 5.62 15.82
N LEU A 146 25.72 5.52 15.81
CA LEU A 146 24.93 5.65 14.59
C LEU A 146 25.00 7.07 14.05
N HIS A 147 24.75 8.08 14.89
CA HIS A 147 24.70 9.49 14.50
C HIS A 147 26.04 10.02 13.93
N PHE A 148 27.17 9.54 14.47
CA PHE A 148 28.50 9.97 14.02
C PHE A 148 29.17 9.00 13.04
N ALA A 149 28.48 7.95 12.57
CA ALA A 149 29.07 6.88 11.76
C ALA A 149 29.76 7.41 10.49
N SER A 150 29.12 8.31 9.75
CA SER A 150 29.68 8.92 8.54
C SER A 150 30.88 9.83 8.77
N ARG A 151 31.03 10.37 9.99
CA ARG A 151 32.14 11.27 10.35
C ARG A 151 33.42 10.53 10.71
N ILE A 152 33.34 9.23 10.96
CA ILE A 152 34.49 8.38 11.32
C ILE A 152 35.07 7.78 10.05
N GLN A 153 36.22 8.30 9.62
CA GLN A 153 36.93 7.80 8.44
C GLN A 153 37.71 6.51 8.78
N VAL A 154 37.50 5.47 7.98
CA VAL A 154 38.18 4.18 8.09
C VAL A 154 38.48 3.62 6.70
N ASN A 155 39.51 2.79 6.60
CA ASN A 155 40.00 2.27 5.32
C ASN A 155 38.98 1.40 4.55
N SER A 156 37.99 0.83 5.24
CA SER A 156 36.92 0.04 4.63
C SER A 156 35.55 0.55 5.09
N PRO A 157 34.96 1.52 4.37
CA PRO A 157 33.62 2.04 4.65
C PRO A 157 32.55 0.95 4.70
N GLN A 158 32.59 -0.01 3.78
CA GLN A 158 31.60 -1.08 3.74
C GLN A 158 31.66 -1.96 5.01
N GLN A 159 32.84 -2.44 5.39
CA GLN A 159 33.00 -3.25 6.61
C GLN A 159 32.56 -2.48 7.86
N LYS A 160 32.79 -1.16 7.91
CA LYS A 160 32.30 -0.30 9.01
C LYS A 160 30.78 -0.40 9.17
N TYR A 161 30.03 -0.20 8.09
CA TYR A 161 28.57 -0.24 8.15
C TYR A 161 28.05 -1.66 8.37
N HIS A 162 28.72 -2.67 7.82
CA HIS A 162 28.42 -4.07 8.11
C HIS A 162 28.45 -4.34 9.63
N ASP A 163 29.55 -3.98 10.29
CA ASP A 163 29.75 -4.21 11.72
C ASP A 163 28.83 -3.33 12.57
N LEU A 164 28.57 -2.09 12.14
CA LEU A 164 27.62 -1.19 12.80
C LEU A 164 26.21 -1.82 12.81
N ILE A 165 25.68 -2.17 11.64
CA ILE A 165 24.33 -2.75 11.50
C ILE A 165 24.25 -4.07 12.25
N LYS A 166 25.26 -4.94 12.12
CA LYS A 166 25.32 -6.23 12.82
C LYS A 166 25.37 -6.09 14.35
N SER A 167 26.06 -5.07 14.87
CA SER A 167 26.14 -4.83 16.31
C SER A 167 24.83 -4.33 16.92
N MET A 168 23.99 -3.69 16.10
CA MET A 168 22.74 -3.07 16.52
C MET A 168 21.50 -3.92 16.17
N THR A 169 21.60 -4.84 15.22
CA THR A 169 20.51 -5.72 14.79
C THR A 169 20.84 -7.19 15.06
N ARG A 170 19.90 -7.91 15.69
CA ARG A 170 19.97 -9.38 15.83
C ARG A 170 18.97 -10.02 14.88
N LEU A 171 19.36 -10.15 13.61
CA LEU A 171 18.51 -10.67 12.54
C LEU A 171 18.45 -12.21 12.47
N THR A 172 18.82 -12.90 13.56
CA THR A 172 18.78 -14.36 13.63
C THR A 172 17.34 -14.86 13.71
N PRO A 173 16.91 -15.74 12.78
CA PRO A 173 15.60 -16.37 12.87
C PRO A 173 15.47 -17.20 14.16
N ASN A 174 14.29 -17.20 14.77
CA ASN A 174 13.95 -18.14 15.84
C ASN A 174 13.74 -19.57 15.28
N SER A 175 13.43 -20.53 16.16
CA SER A 175 13.13 -21.91 15.78
C SER A 175 11.97 -22.05 14.77
N MET A 176 11.10 -21.05 14.70
CA MET A 176 9.97 -20.97 13.75
C MET A 176 10.34 -20.22 12.46
N GLY A 177 11.63 -19.92 12.22
CA GLY A 177 12.11 -19.21 11.03
C GLY A 177 11.77 -17.71 10.98
N LYS A 178 11.18 -17.14 12.03
CA LYS A 178 10.76 -15.73 12.10
C LYS A 178 11.82 -14.86 12.78
N ILE A 179 11.92 -13.61 12.33
CA ILE A 179 12.77 -12.60 12.99
C ILE A 179 11.95 -11.89 14.07
N ALA A 180 12.57 -11.61 15.22
CA ALA A 180 11.90 -10.93 16.31
C ALA A 180 11.51 -9.48 15.91
N LYS A 181 10.31 -9.05 16.29
CA LYS A 181 9.77 -7.70 15.99
C LYS A 181 10.74 -6.58 16.35
N HIS A 182 11.31 -6.61 17.55
CA HIS A 182 12.24 -5.58 18.02
C HIS A 182 13.50 -5.49 17.14
N ALA A 183 13.97 -6.61 16.57
CA ALA A 183 15.14 -6.62 15.69
C ALA A 183 14.83 -5.97 14.33
N LEU A 184 13.62 -6.18 13.79
CA LEU A 184 13.15 -5.50 12.59
C LEU A 184 12.96 -3.99 12.83
N GLN A 185 12.38 -3.62 13.97
CA GLN A 185 12.25 -2.22 14.37
C GLN A 185 13.61 -1.52 14.51
N SER A 186 14.61 -2.21 15.09
CA SER A 186 15.98 -1.69 15.14
C SER A 186 16.57 -1.51 13.75
N LEU A 187 16.37 -2.46 12.82
CA LEU A 187 16.83 -2.31 11.44
C LEU A 187 16.20 -1.10 10.75
N PHE A 188 14.90 -0.89 10.91
CA PHE A 188 14.20 0.27 10.35
C PHE A 188 14.72 1.59 10.91
N TRP A 189 14.90 1.69 12.23
CA TRP A 189 15.47 2.88 12.87
C TRP A 189 16.89 3.18 12.38
N ILE A 190 17.74 2.16 12.28
CA ILE A 190 19.11 2.30 11.75
C ILE A 190 19.08 2.73 10.29
N SER A 191 18.19 2.14 9.49
CA SER A 191 18.04 2.48 8.08
C SER A 191 17.64 3.93 7.90
N GLU A 192 16.72 4.44 8.71
CA GLU A 192 16.28 5.83 8.67
C GLU A 192 17.45 6.80 8.92
N GLU A 193 18.20 6.62 10.02
CA GLU A 193 19.32 7.51 10.35
C GLU A 193 20.48 7.39 9.34
N LEU A 194 20.80 6.17 8.88
CA LEU A 194 21.87 5.99 7.89
C LEU A 194 21.48 6.57 6.52
N LEU A 195 20.22 6.46 6.10
CA LEU A 195 19.77 7.04 4.83
C LEU A 195 19.72 8.57 4.87
N LEU A 196 19.52 9.18 6.04
CA LEU A 196 19.71 10.63 6.23
C LEU A 196 21.19 11.01 6.08
N GLN A 197 22.11 10.22 6.65
CA GLN A 197 23.55 10.45 6.45
C GLN A 197 23.97 10.26 4.99
N VAL A 198 23.32 9.36 4.25
CA VAL A 198 23.55 9.24 2.80
C VAL A 198 23.20 10.54 2.08
N ASP A 199 22.13 11.24 2.47
CA ASP A 199 21.81 12.55 1.87
C ASP A 199 22.91 13.58 2.10
N ASP A 200 23.43 13.66 3.33
CA ASP A 200 24.57 14.53 3.65
C ASP A 200 25.81 14.16 2.84
N LEU A 201 26.12 12.87 2.72
CA LEU A 201 27.27 12.37 1.96
C LEU A 201 27.13 12.63 0.46
N ILE A 202 25.91 12.52 -0.09
CA ILE A 202 25.61 12.87 -1.47
C ILE A 202 25.84 14.37 -1.68
N ALA A 203 25.36 15.22 -0.76
CA ALA A 203 25.55 16.67 -0.82
C ALA A 203 27.02 17.08 -0.70
N MET A 204 27.83 16.31 0.03
CA MET A 204 29.27 16.50 0.19
C MET A 204 30.10 15.82 -0.92
N GLU A 205 29.48 15.30 -1.98
CA GLU A 205 30.14 14.59 -3.08
C GLU A 205 31.03 13.43 -2.62
N ASN A 206 30.59 12.68 -1.59
CA ASN A 206 31.28 11.49 -1.08
C ASN A 206 30.54 10.20 -1.48
N PRO A 207 30.65 9.75 -2.75
CA PRO A 207 29.91 8.61 -3.26
C PRO A 207 30.35 7.26 -2.68
N ILE A 208 31.62 7.13 -2.25
CA ILE A 208 32.17 5.88 -1.72
C ILE A 208 31.47 5.51 -0.42
N GLU A 209 31.41 6.47 0.49
CA GLU A 209 30.78 6.31 1.79
C GLU A 209 29.25 6.15 1.66
N ALA A 210 28.63 6.95 0.79
CA ALA A 210 27.19 6.89 0.52
C ALA A 210 26.79 5.51 -0.05
N PHE A 211 27.59 4.97 -0.98
CA PHE A 211 27.34 3.65 -1.56
C PHE A 211 27.54 2.54 -0.53
N ALA A 212 28.57 2.62 0.31
CA ALA A 212 28.84 1.65 1.36
C ALA A 212 27.65 1.47 2.32
N ILE A 213 26.96 2.57 2.67
CA ILE A 213 25.71 2.49 3.45
C ILE A 213 24.62 1.78 2.65
N CYS A 214 24.38 2.23 1.41
CA CYS A 214 23.28 1.73 0.59
C CYS A 214 23.40 0.23 0.30
N ILE A 215 24.60 -0.23 -0.05
CA ILE A 215 24.84 -1.64 -0.39
C ILE A 215 24.67 -2.54 0.83
N GLU A 216 25.20 -2.16 1.99
CA GLU A 216 25.03 -2.94 3.22
C GLU A 216 23.56 -3.04 3.65
N LEU A 217 22.83 -1.92 3.61
CA LEU A 217 21.39 -1.95 3.89
C LEU A 217 20.66 -2.85 2.90
N MET A 218 20.94 -2.72 1.60
CA MET A 218 20.29 -3.52 0.57
C MET A 218 20.55 -5.02 0.76
N GLU A 219 21.79 -5.43 1.04
CA GLU A 219 22.15 -6.82 1.31
C GLU A 219 21.42 -7.37 2.55
N LYS A 220 21.31 -6.58 3.62
CA LYS A 220 20.52 -6.99 4.79
C LYS A 220 19.06 -7.17 4.42
N PHE A 221 18.43 -6.19 3.79
CA PHE A 221 17.03 -6.27 3.39
C PHE A 221 16.76 -7.46 2.46
N HIS A 222 17.63 -7.68 1.47
CA HIS A 222 17.59 -8.86 0.59
C HIS A 222 17.61 -10.17 1.37
N SER A 223 18.57 -10.34 2.30
CA SER A 223 18.76 -11.59 3.06
C SER A 223 17.58 -11.98 3.95
N ILE A 224 16.74 -11.02 4.33
CA ILE A 224 15.61 -11.23 5.24
C ILE A 224 14.24 -11.00 4.59
N TYR A 225 14.17 -10.64 3.30
CA TYR A 225 12.93 -10.32 2.58
C TYR A 225 11.81 -11.36 2.79
N ARG A 226 12.12 -12.64 2.58
CA ARG A 226 11.14 -13.74 2.72
C ARG A 226 10.61 -13.93 4.15
N LYS A 227 11.18 -13.23 5.14
CA LYS A 227 10.81 -13.29 6.56
C LYS A 227 10.06 -12.03 7.03
N MET A 228 9.74 -11.10 6.13
CA MET A 228 9.16 -9.78 6.44
C MET A 228 7.68 -9.61 6.08
N GLU A 229 6.91 -10.70 5.93
CA GLU A 229 5.49 -10.65 5.51
C GLU A 229 4.63 -9.64 6.29
N LEU A 230 4.79 -9.54 7.61
CA LEU A 230 4.00 -8.62 8.47
C LEU A 230 4.47 -7.16 8.44
N TYR A 231 5.60 -6.86 7.81
CA TYR A 231 6.22 -5.52 7.75
C TYR A 231 6.51 -5.11 6.31
N PHE A 232 5.69 -5.60 5.37
CA PHE A 232 5.91 -5.36 3.95
C PHE A 232 5.88 -3.86 3.61
N GLY A 233 5.00 -3.07 4.24
CA GLY A 233 4.92 -1.63 4.01
C GLY A 233 6.18 -0.88 4.45
N GLU A 234 6.70 -1.14 5.65
CA GLU A 234 7.95 -0.54 6.12
C GLU A 234 9.15 -1.04 5.31
N PHE A 235 9.18 -2.33 4.96
CA PHE A 235 10.18 -2.88 4.06
C PHE A 235 10.20 -2.13 2.73
N GLU A 236 9.04 -2.00 2.09
CA GLU A 236 8.90 -1.32 0.79
C GLU A 236 9.35 0.14 0.87
N LYS A 237 9.01 0.88 1.95
CA LYS A 237 9.48 2.25 2.20
C LYS A 237 11.01 2.32 2.10
N TYR A 238 11.73 1.53 2.91
CA TYR A 238 13.21 1.59 2.92
C TYR A 238 13.83 1.02 1.65
N TRP A 239 13.23 -0.01 1.07
CA TRP A 239 13.66 -0.57 -0.22
C TRP A 239 13.63 0.49 -1.33
N ILE A 240 12.54 1.26 -1.42
CA ILE A 240 12.40 2.38 -2.35
C ILE A 240 13.46 3.46 -2.08
N LEU A 241 13.61 3.88 -0.82
CA LEU A 241 14.58 4.91 -0.46
C LEU A 241 16.01 4.53 -0.84
N ILE A 242 16.44 3.29 -0.56
CA ILE A 242 17.78 2.82 -0.92
C ILE A 242 17.98 2.90 -2.44
N HIS A 243 17.01 2.46 -3.25
CA HIS A 243 17.09 2.55 -4.71
C HIS A 243 17.17 3.99 -5.21
N GLN A 244 16.44 4.92 -4.58
CA GLN A 244 16.51 6.34 -4.90
C GLN A 244 17.90 6.90 -4.58
N LYS A 245 18.49 6.56 -3.43
CA LYS A 245 19.85 6.99 -3.08
C LYS A 245 20.90 6.40 -4.03
N LEU A 246 20.80 5.12 -4.36
CA LEU A 246 21.69 4.48 -5.34
C LEU A 246 21.60 5.15 -6.71
N LYS A 247 20.39 5.56 -7.13
CA LYS A 247 20.21 6.36 -8.35
C LYS A 247 20.97 7.68 -8.26
N SER A 248 20.80 8.43 -7.17
CA SER A 248 21.53 9.68 -6.95
C SER A 248 23.05 9.50 -6.95
N ILE A 249 23.56 8.42 -6.36
CA ILE A 249 24.99 8.10 -6.35
C ILE A 249 25.49 7.81 -7.78
N LEU A 250 24.75 7.02 -8.57
CA LEU A 250 25.11 6.72 -9.96
C LEU A 250 24.96 7.92 -10.91
N ASP A 251 24.19 8.94 -10.51
CA ASP A 251 24.10 10.23 -11.21
C ASP A 251 25.33 11.13 -10.95
N MET A 252 26.14 10.83 -9.93
CA MET A 252 27.38 11.56 -9.68
C MET A 252 28.49 11.19 -10.65
N ARG A 253 29.53 12.03 -10.66
CA ARG A 253 30.79 11.73 -11.35
C ARG A 253 31.64 10.77 -10.53
N LEU A 254 31.46 9.48 -10.75
CA LEU A 254 32.24 8.42 -10.11
C LEU A 254 33.60 8.22 -10.80
N ALA A 255 34.64 7.91 -10.02
CA ALA A 255 35.90 7.43 -10.58
C ALA A 255 35.66 6.11 -11.35
N PRO A 256 36.35 5.87 -12.49
CA PRO A 256 36.07 4.70 -13.34
C PRO A 256 36.13 3.36 -12.60
N ASP A 257 37.17 3.14 -11.79
CA ASP A 257 37.34 1.90 -11.02
C ASP A 257 36.21 1.71 -10.00
N PHE A 258 35.82 2.80 -9.32
CA PHE A 258 34.72 2.76 -8.37
C PHE A 258 33.38 2.54 -9.06
N ARG A 259 33.16 3.12 -10.24
CA ARG A 259 31.95 2.87 -11.04
C ARG A 259 31.85 1.40 -11.43
N ALA A 260 32.95 0.80 -11.89
CA ALA A 260 32.99 -0.62 -12.23
C ALA A 260 32.68 -1.50 -11.00
N GLU A 261 33.24 -1.17 -9.83
CA GLU A 261 32.95 -1.87 -8.57
C GLU A 261 31.46 -1.77 -8.20
N VAL A 262 30.87 -0.58 -8.29
CA VAL A 262 29.45 -0.34 -8.00
C VAL A 262 28.56 -1.17 -8.95
N GLU A 263 28.81 -1.09 -10.25
CA GLU A 263 28.03 -1.81 -11.26
C GLU A 263 28.16 -3.33 -11.08
N GLN A 264 29.37 -3.82 -10.78
CA GLN A 264 29.61 -5.23 -10.47
C GLN A 264 28.79 -5.69 -9.27
N LYS A 265 28.89 -5.01 -8.12
CA LYS A 265 28.18 -5.43 -6.89
C LYS A 265 26.66 -5.41 -7.05
N LEU A 266 26.13 -4.37 -7.69
CA LEU A 266 24.68 -4.29 -7.94
C LEU A 266 24.21 -5.38 -8.92
N THR A 267 25.02 -5.70 -9.93
CA THR A 267 24.73 -6.78 -10.89
C THR A 267 24.77 -8.15 -10.21
N GLU A 268 25.79 -8.42 -9.38
CA GLU A 268 25.90 -9.65 -8.59
C GLU A 268 24.68 -9.83 -7.69
N LEU A 269 24.27 -8.78 -6.98
CA LEU A 269 23.09 -8.82 -6.12
C LEU A 269 21.80 -9.07 -6.92
N PHE A 270 21.63 -8.42 -8.07
CA PHE A 270 20.46 -8.64 -8.92
C PHE A 270 20.41 -10.05 -9.54
N SER A 271 21.58 -10.64 -9.80
CA SER A 271 21.71 -12.00 -10.33
C SER A 271 21.12 -13.05 -9.39
N ASP A 272 21.08 -12.77 -8.07
CA ASP A 272 20.50 -13.66 -7.09
C ASP A 272 19.03 -13.94 -7.43
N PRO A 273 18.65 -15.22 -7.61
CA PRO A 273 17.28 -15.65 -7.72
C PRO A 273 16.30 -15.02 -6.73
N ALA A 274 16.69 -14.89 -5.46
CA ALA A 274 15.84 -14.43 -4.38
C ALA A 274 15.70 -12.90 -4.30
N TYR A 275 16.41 -12.15 -5.15
CA TYR A 275 16.36 -10.68 -5.15
C TYR A 275 14.92 -10.16 -5.27
N PRO A 276 14.43 -9.34 -4.32
CA PRO A 276 13.04 -8.90 -4.31
C PRO A 276 12.78 -7.78 -5.31
N MET A 277 12.07 -8.13 -6.39
CA MET A 277 11.48 -7.16 -7.30
C MET A 277 10.06 -6.82 -6.85
N ILE A 278 9.92 -5.92 -5.88
CA ILE A 278 8.61 -5.57 -5.30
C ILE A 278 8.03 -4.25 -5.83
N HIS A 279 8.85 -3.38 -6.43
CA HIS A 279 8.44 -2.07 -6.88
C HIS A 279 9.04 -1.71 -8.24
N SER A 280 8.29 -0.95 -9.05
CA SER A 280 8.74 -0.32 -10.30
C SER A 280 8.36 1.17 -10.26
N PRO A 281 9.31 2.12 -10.42
CA PRO A 281 10.63 1.93 -11.04
C PRO A 281 11.80 1.61 -10.09
N HIS A 282 11.53 1.42 -8.80
CA HIS A 282 12.57 1.28 -7.77
C HIS A 282 13.07 -0.17 -7.64
N ASN A 283 13.85 -0.61 -8.62
CA ASN A 283 14.55 -1.89 -8.63
C ASN A 283 15.89 -1.78 -9.40
N LEU A 284 16.81 -2.73 -9.16
CA LEU A 284 18.13 -2.72 -9.80
C LEU A 284 18.10 -2.86 -11.33
N TYR A 285 17.10 -3.52 -11.92
CA TYR A 285 17.00 -3.64 -13.38
C TYR A 285 16.76 -2.28 -14.03
N GLU A 286 15.71 -1.55 -13.62
CA GLU A 286 15.41 -0.20 -14.13
C GLU A 286 16.48 0.82 -13.73
N LEU A 287 17.28 0.55 -12.69
CA LEU A 287 18.40 1.40 -12.30
C LEU A 287 19.61 1.24 -13.24
N LEU A 288 20.05 0.00 -13.44
CA LEU A 288 21.31 -0.32 -14.15
C LEU A 288 21.15 -0.25 -15.66
N ILE A 289 19.97 -0.57 -16.22
CA ILE A 289 19.77 -0.65 -17.67
C ILE A 289 19.99 0.66 -18.42
N TYR A 290 19.91 1.80 -17.72
CA TYR A 290 20.16 3.13 -18.31
C TYR A 290 21.51 3.73 -17.94
N LYS A 291 22.20 3.17 -16.95
CA LYS A 291 23.36 3.81 -16.31
C LYS A 291 24.64 3.03 -16.50
N SER A 292 24.54 1.74 -16.78
CA SER A 292 25.71 0.88 -16.88
C SER A 292 26.25 0.78 -18.30
N ASP A 293 27.45 0.22 -18.43
CA ASP A 293 28.02 -0.14 -19.72
C ASP A 293 27.21 -1.24 -20.43
N LEU A 294 27.51 -1.47 -21.72
CA LEU A 294 26.76 -2.42 -22.55
C LEU A 294 26.85 -3.87 -22.06
N ASP A 295 27.99 -4.33 -21.54
CA ASP A 295 28.16 -5.69 -21.02
C ASP A 295 27.29 -5.89 -19.77
N THR A 296 27.31 -4.92 -18.86
CA THR A 296 26.44 -4.92 -17.68
C THR A 296 24.95 -4.90 -18.08
N GLN A 297 24.56 -4.08 -19.08
CA GLN A 297 23.19 -4.02 -19.59
C GLN A 297 22.71 -5.38 -20.15
N VAL A 298 23.58 -6.09 -20.88
CA VAL A 298 23.27 -7.43 -21.41
C VAL A 298 23.05 -8.41 -20.25
N LYS A 299 23.94 -8.44 -19.25
CA LYS A 299 23.83 -9.33 -18.09
C LYS A 299 22.53 -9.13 -17.30
N ILE A 300 22.20 -7.89 -16.95
CA ILE A 300 20.96 -7.61 -16.22
C ILE A 300 19.71 -7.90 -17.07
N HIS A 301 19.80 -7.77 -18.40
CA HIS A 301 18.72 -8.16 -19.30
C HIS A 301 18.49 -9.68 -19.26
N GLU A 302 19.55 -10.47 -19.29
CA GLU A 302 19.43 -11.93 -19.13
C GLU A 302 18.85 -12.32 -17.76
N TYR A 303 19.25 -11.63 -16.69
CA TYR A 303 18.74 -11.90 -15.35
C TYR A 303 17.26 -11.54 -15.19
N ILE A 304 16.78 -10.43 -15.76
CA ILE A 304 15.33 -10.11 -15.71
C ILE A 304 14.50 -11.14 -16.46
N ILE A 305 15.01 -11.61 -17.61
CA ILE A 305 14.37 -12.64 -18.41
C ILE A 305 14.26 -13.96 -17.62
N LYS A 306 15.34 -14.38 -16.96
CA LYS A 306 15.34 -15.55 -16.06
C LYS A 306 14.33 -15.39 -14.91
N LYS A 307 14.14 -14.19 -14.38
CA LYS A 307 13.13 -13.92 -13.33
C LYS A 307 11.70 -13.99 -13.88
N ILE A 308 11.43 -13.46 -15.07
CA ILE A 308 10.12 -13.57 -15.75
C ILE A 308 9.74 -15.04 -16.00
N ALA A 309 10.73 -15.85 -16.40
CA ALA A 309 10.58 -17.28 -16.70
C ALA A 309 10.07 -18.13 -15.52
N ARG A 310 10.30 -17.69 -14.27
CA ARG A 310 9.95 -18.48 -13.08
C ARG A 310 8.46 -18.61 -12.80
N LYS A 311 7.61 -17.95 -13.60
CA LYS A 311 6.14 -17.97 -13.48
C LYS A 311 5.63 -17.66 -12.05
N GLU A 312 6.42 -16.94 -11.26
CA GLU A 312 5.96 -16.39 -9.99
C GLU A 312 4.82 -15.40 -10.27
N LEU A 313 3.84 -15.31 -9.36
CA LEU A 313 2.71 -14.37 -9.45
C LEU A 313 3.14 -12.88 -9.39
N ASN A 314 4.43 -12.62 -9.21
CA ASN A 314 4.99 -11.28 -9.20
C ASN A 314 4.94 -10.64 -10.61
N PRO A 315 4.18 -9.54 -10.81
CA PRO A 315 4.11 -8.87 -12.10
C PRO A 315 5.27 -7.90 -12.36
N ILE A 316 6.01 -7.51 -11.31
CA ILE A 316 7.00 -6.44 -11.37
C ILE A 316 8.15 -6.71 -12.36
N PRO A 317 8.71 -7.94 -12.48
CA PRO A 317 9.76 -8.18 -13.46
C PRO A 317 9.33 -7.90 -14.91
N LEU A 318 8.12 -8.36 -15.27
CA LEU A 318 7.57 -8.15 -16.60
C LEU A 318 7.22 -6.66 -16.83
N LEU A 319 6.60 -6.02 -15.83
CA LEU A 319 6.30 -4.59 -15.88
C LEU A 319 7.56 -3.74 -16.08
N ALA A 320 8.63 -4.04 -15.34
CA ALA A 320 9.91 -3.33 -15.43
C ALA A 320 10.53 -3.49 -16.83
N LEU A 321 10.55 -4.71 -17.37
CA LEU A 321 11.02 -4.95 -18.74
C LEU A 321 10.20 -4.21 -19.78
N VAL A 322 8.87 -4.26 -19.67
CA VAL A 322 7.98 -3.56 -20.62
C VAL A 322 8.21 -2.05 -20.57
N LYS A 323 8.27 -1.44 -19.38
CA LYS A 323 8.56 0.00 -19.24
C LYS A 323 9.89 0.36 -19.89
N THR A 324 10.90 -0.48 -19.71
CA THR A 324 12.21 -0.28 -20.33
C THR A 324 12.15 -0.38 -21.85
N ALA A 325 11.51 -1.43 -22.38
CA ALA A 325 11.35 -1.63 -23.81
C ALA A 325 10.60 -0.47 -24.48
N MET A 326 9.55 0.04 -23.84
CA MET A 326 8.80 1.21 -24.35
C MET A 326 9.64 2.47 -24.33
N LYS A 327 10.37 2.73 -23.24
CA LYS A 327 11.24 3.92 -23.14
C LYS A 327 12.38 3.90 -24.16
N LEU A 328 12.96 2.73 -24.42
CA LEU A 328 14.02 2.54 -25.40
C LEU A 328 13.50 2.35 -26.84
N GLN A 329 12.18 2.22 -27.02
CA GLN A 329 11.54 1.90 -28.30
C GLN A 329 12.08 0.60 -28.93
N GLN A 330 12.35 -0.41 -28.11
CA GLN A 330 12.93 -1.69 -28.53
C GLN A 330 11.90 -2.83 -28.42
N GLU A 331 11.11 -3.05 -29.46
CA GLU A 331 10.13 -4.16 -29.50
C GLU A 331 10.78 -5.54 -29.34
N SER A 332 12.05 -5.71 -29.76
CA SER A 332 12.79 -6.97 -29.64
C SER A 332 12.84 -7.52 -28.20
N MET A 333 12.93 -6.63 -27.20
CA MET A 333 12.89 -7.01 -25.79
C MET A 333 11.53 -7.62 -25.41
N LEU A 334 10.43 -7.10 -25.99
CA LEU A 334 9.09 -7.61 -25.75
C LEU A 334 8.91 -9.00 -26.37
N TYR A 335 9.43 -9.20 -27.59
CA TYR A 335 9.42 -10.50 -28.24
C TYR A 335 10.17 -11.55 -27.41
N GLN A 336 11.38 -11.24 -26.93
CA GLN A 336 12.16 -12.13 -26.07
C GLN A 336 11.43 -12.49 -24.76
N ALA A 337 10.82 -11.50 -24.10
CA ALA A 337 10.04 -11.74 -22.90
C ALA A 337 8.79 -12.60 -23.17
N PHE A 338 8.15 -12.41 -24.32
CA PHE A 338 6.93 -13.12 -24.71
C PHE A 338 7.19 -14.56 -25.13
N GLU A 339 8.32 -14.85 -25.79
CA GLU A 339 8.76 -16.22 -26.09
C GLU A 339 8.88 -17.05 -24.80
N ILE A 340 9.28 -16.42 -23.70
CA ILE A 340 9.51 -17.06 -22.41
C ILE A 340 8.24 -17.09 -21.55
N ASN A 341 7.38 -16.08 -21.69
CA ASN A 341 6.09 -16.00 -21.03
C ASN A 341 5.01 -15.60 -22.03
N SER A 342 4.41 -16.59 -22.70
CA SER A 342 3.35 -16.38 -23.71
C SER A 342 1.93 -16.28 -23.12
N ASP A 343 1.82 -16.12 -21.79
CA ASP A 343 0.53 -16.01 -21.12
C ASP A 343 -0.06 -14.61 -21.30
N TYR A 344 -0.91 -14.47 -22.31
CA TYR A 344 -1.63 -13.23 -22.61
C TYR A 344 -2.38 -12.65 -21.40
N SER A 345 -2.86 -13.46 -20.45
CA SER A 345 -3.54 -12.94 -19.26
C SER A 345 -2.57 -12.13 -18.39
N ARG A 346 -1.33 -12.59 -18.23
CA ARG A 346 -0.28 -11.88 -17.49
C ARG A 346 0.12 -10.58 -18.19
N TRP A 347 0.17 -10.59 -19.52
CA TRP A 347 0.44 -9.38 -20.32
C TRP A 347 -0.68 -8.35 -20.23
N LEU A 348 -1.95 -8.78 -20.23
CA LEU A 348 -3.09 -7.89 -20.00
C LEU A 348 -3.06 -7.30 -18.58
N SER A 349 -2.77 -8.10 -17.55
CA SER A 349 -2.57 -7.58 -16.19
C SER A 349 -1.42 -6.59 -16.10
N THR A 350 -0.34 -6.82 -16.86
CA THR A 350 0.79 -5.87 -16.95
C THR A 350 0.38 -4.57 -17.63
N MET A 351 -0.44 -4.64 -18.68
CA MET A 351 -1.03 -3.47 -19.34
C MET A 351 -1.87 -2.64 -18.36
N ASP A 352 -2.65 -3.31 -17.51
CA ASP A 352 -3.50 -2.65 -16.50
C ASP A 352 -2.67 -1.93 -15.44
N LEU A 353 -1.65 -2.60 -14.91
CA LEU A 353 -0.70 -2.00 -13.97
C LEU A 353 0.04 -0.82 -14.59
N LEU A 354 0.43 -0.96 -15.86
CA LEU A 354 1.11 0.08 -16.60
C LEU A 354 0.19 1.28 -16.85
N ASN A 355 -1.11 1.07 -17.10
CA ASN A 355 -2.06 2.16 -17.32
C ASN A 355 -2.16 3.11 -16.11
N ASN A 356 -2.07 2.57 -14.90
CA ASN A 356 -2.09 3.37 -13.67
C ASN A 356 -0.83 4.24 -13.48
N GLN A 357 0.29 3.89 -14.15
CA GLN A 357 1.57 4.60 -14.01
C GLN A 357 1.94 5.44 -15.24
N GLN A 358 1.70 4.91 -16.44
CA GLN A 358 2.11 5.42 -17.74
C GLN A 358 1.09 5.01 -18.82
N ARG A 359 0.02 5.79 -18.95
CA ARG A 359 -1.11 5.55 -19.87
C ARG A 359 -0.67 5.26 -21.31
N ASP A 360 0.26 6.04 -21.85
CA ASP A 360 0.75 5.90 -23.24
C ASP A 360 1.55 4.61 -23.46
N SER A 361 2.34 4.20 -22.47
CA SER A 361 3.09 2.93 -22.52
C SER A 361 2.13 1.74 -22.53
N ALA A 362 1.05 1.79 -21.74
CA ALA A 362 0.01 0.75 -21.74
C ALA A 362 -0.71 0.65 -23.09
N LYS A 363 -1.03 1.79 -23.71
CA LYS A 363 -1.61 1.85 -25.06
C LYS A 363 -0.68 1.23 -26.10
N THR A 364 0.61 1.54 -26.03
CA THR A 364 1.62 1.02 -26.95
C THR A 364 1.78 -0.49 -26.78
N LEU A 365 1.79 -0.98 -25.54
CA LEU A 365 1.77 -2.41 -25.24
C LEU A 365 0.53 -3.10 -25.82
N GLY A 366 -0.67 -2.54 -25.64
CA GLY A 366 -1.90 -3.10 -26.19
C GLY A 366 -1.87 -3.23 -27.71
N LYS A 367 -1.39 -2.19 -28.41
CA LYS A 367 -1.22 -2.22 -29.88
C LYS A 367 -0.24 -3.33 -30.29
N TRP A 368 0.88 -3.45 -29.59
CA TRP A 368 1.86 -4.50 -29.83
C TRP A 368 1.27 -5.91 -29.58
N LEU A 369 0.54 -6.11 -28.47
CA LEU A 369 -0.15 -7.38 -28.19
C LEU A 369 -1.17 -7.73 -29.29
N THR A 370 -1.88 -6.73 -29.82
CA THR A 370 -2.84 -6.94 -30.93
C THR A 370 -2.14 -7.42 -32.21
N LYS A 371 -0.91 -6.93 -32.47
CA LYS A 371 -0.09 -7.32 -33.63
C LYS A 371 0.37 -8.77 -33.56
N ILE A 372 0.65 -9.28 -32.35
CA ILE A 372 1.19 -10.63 -32.14
C ILE A 372 0.13 -11.68 -31.73
N ALA A 373 -1.13 -11.26 -31.57
CA ALA A 373 -2.23 -12.13 -31.15
C ALA A 373 -2.32 -13.40 -32.03
N PRO A 374 -2.40 -14.60 -31.45
CA PRO A 374 -2.34 -15.87 -32.19
C PRO A 374 -3.62 -16.15 -32.99
N ASP A 375 -4.75 -15.62 -32.51
CA ASP A 375 -6.07 -15.87 -33.05
C ASP A 375 -7.00 -14.67 -32.84
N GLU A 376 -8.17 -14.74 -33.47
CA GLU A 376 -9.17 -13.68 -33.40
C GLU A 376 -9.79 -13.53 -31.99
N PHE A 377 -9.79 -14.59 -31.17
CA PHE A 377 -10.28 -14.53 -29.80
C PHE A 377 -9.40 -13.62 -28.94
N TRP A 378 -8.09 -13.85 -28.93
CA TRP A 378 -7.15 -13.02 -28.18
C TRP A 378 -7.10 -11.60 -28.73
N LYS A 379 -7.12 -11.44 -30.05
CA LYS A 379 -7.18 -10.12 -30.69
C LYS A 379 -8.39 -9.32 -30.21
N ASN A 380 -9.57 -9.93 -30.18
CA ASN A 380 -10.79 -9.27 -29.69
C ASN A 380 -10.71 -8.96 -28.19
N LYS A 381 -10.17 -9.88 -27.38
CA LYS A 381 -9.99 -9.66 -25.94
C LYS A 381 -9.02 -8.51 -25.64
N ILE A 382 -7.94 -8.39 -26.40
CA ILE A 382 -6.99 -7.29 -26.29
C ILE A 382 -7.63 -5.98 -26.75
N LEU A 383 -8.35 -5.98 -27.88
CA LEU A 383 -9.07 -4.81 -28.38
C LEU A 383 -10.14 -4.32 -27.39
N ASP A 384 -10.91 -5.23 -26.79
CA ASP A 384 -11.88 -4.90 -25.74
C ASP A 384 -11.19 -4.26 -24.53
N ARG A 385 -10.03 -4.79 -24.12
CA ARG A 385 -9.26 -4.21 -23.03
C ARG A 385 -8.70 -2.82 -23.37
N ILE A 386 -8.17 -2.63 -24.57
CA ILE A 386 -7.72 -1.31 -25.06
C ILE A 386 -8.89 -0.33 -25.06
N TRP A 387 -10.04 -0.71 -25.63
CA TRP A 387 -11.23 0.14 -25.65
C TRP A 387 -11.68 0.52 -24.23
N THR A 388 -11.67 -0.44 -23.30
CA THR A 388 -12.03 -0.22 -21.89
C THR A 388 -11.09 0.76 -21.18
N LEU A 389 -9.78 0.68 -21.43
CA LEU A 389 -8.79 1.55 -20.78
C LEU A 389 -8.71 2.95 -21.43
N PHE A 390 -9.05 3.05 -22.72
CA PHE A 390 -8.89 4.26 -23.51
C PHE A 390 -10.17 4.65 -24.27
N PRO A 391 -11.33 4.79 -23.61
CA PRO A 391 -12.60 5.04 -24.29
C PRO A 391 -12.63 6.38 -25.02
N ASP A 392 -11.86 7.38 -24.60
CA ASP A 392 -11.91 8.74 -25.16
C ASP A 392 -11.09 8.91 -26.44
N GLU A 393 -10.38 7.88 -26.87
CA GLU A 393 -9.46 7.97 -28.01
C GLU A 393 -10.21 7.97 -29.35
N PRO A 394 -9.75 8.74 -30.36
CA PRO A 394 -10.35 8.70 -31.70
C PRO A 394 -10.38 7.30 -32.32
N SER A 395 -9.38 6.46 -32.00
CA SER A 395 -9.34 5.06 -32.46
C SER A 395 -10.37 4.16 -31.79
N SER A 396 -10.95 4.56 -30.65
CA SER A 396 -11.88 3.73 -29.87
C SER A 396 -13.21 3.52 -30.56
N ILE A 397 -13.65 4.46 -31.40
CA ILE A 397 -14.78 4.26 -32.31
C ILE A 397 -14.49 3.10 -33.27
N LYS A 398 -13.30 3.07 -33.87
CA LYS A 398 -12.89 1.98 -34.79
C LYS A 398 -12.82 0.64 -34.05
N TYR A 399 -12.31 0.63 -32.82
CA TYR A 399 -12.28 -0.58 -32.01
C TYR A 399 -13.69 -1.06 -31.65
N ALA A 400 -14.57 -0.17 -31.20
CA ALA A 400 -15.95 -0.49 -30.86
C ALA A 400 -16.73 -1.00 -32.08
N LEU A 401 -16.58 -0.41 -33.27
CA LEU A 401 -17.19 -0.91 -34.51
C LEU A 401 -16.69 -2.31 -34.87
N THR A 402 -15.38 -2.57 -34.70
CA THR A 402 -14.78 -3.89 -34.94
C THR A 402 -15.32 -4.92 -33.94
N LEU A 403 -15.38 -4.55 -32.66
CA LEU A 403 -15.89 -5.41 -31.59
C LEU A 403 -17.39 -5.68 -31.73
N LEU A 404 -18.17 -4.69 -32.17
CA LEU A 404 -19.59 -4.85 -32.47
C LEU A 404 -19.82 -5.84 -33.64
N GLU A 405 -18.97 -5.78 -34.67
CA GLU A 405 -19.00 -6.74 -35.78
C GLU A 405 -18.65 -8.16 -35.31
N LYS A 406 -17.66 -8.34 -34.43
CA LYS A 406 -17.18 -9.68 -34.03
C LYS A 406 -17.97 -10.30 -32.87
N ASN A 407 -18.31 -9.51 -31.87
CA ASN A 407 -18.88 -9.94 -30.60
C ASN A 407 -20.00 -8.97 -30.21
N ALA A 408 -21.10 -9.00 -30.99
CA ALA A 408 -22.25 -8.09 -30.92
C ALA A 408 -22.86 -7.95 -29.51
N GLU A 409 -22.19 -7.19 -28.65
CA GLU A 409 -22.58 -6.86 -27.28
C GLU A 409 -23.14 -5.44 -27.20
N GLU A 410 -24.15 -5.27 -26.35
CA GLU A 410 -24.87 -4.02 -26.15
C GLU A 410 -23.98 -2.87 -25.68
N LYS A 411 -22.93 -3.16 -24.90
CA LYS A 411 -22.00 -2.15 -24.39
C LYS A 411 -21.30 -1.37 -25.51
N TYR A 412 -20.95 -2.03 -26.63
CA TYR A 412 -20.30 -1.36 -27.76
C TYR A 412 -21.30 -0.52 -28.55
N LEU A 413 -22.52 -1.04 -28.73
CA LEU A 413 -23.60 -0.31 -29.40
C LEU A 413 -23.92 0.98 -28.64
N LYS A 414 -24.14 0.87 -27.31
CA LYS A 414 -24.42 2.02 -26.44
C LYS A 414 -23.34 3.09 -26.55
N TYR A 415 -22.07 2.70 -26.48
CA TYR A 415 -20.95 3.61 -26.64
C TYR A 415 -20.98 4.33 -28.00
N LEU A 416 -21.21 3.61 -29.10
CA LEU A 416 -21.26 4.21 -30.45
C LEU A 416 -22.44 5.19 -30.61
N THR A 417 -23.60 4.87 -30.02
CA THR A 417 -24.78 5.75 -30.02
C THR A 417 -24.53 7.02 -29.19
N GLU A 418 -23.95 6.90 -27.99
CA GLU A 418 -23.58 8.04 -27.14
C GLU A 418 -22.59 9.00 -27.84
N HIS A 419 -21.69 8.44 -28.64
CA HIS A 419 -20.71 9.20 -29.44
C HIS A 419 -21.25 9.67 -30.80
N LYS A 420 -22.56 9.51 -31.05
CA LYS A 420 -23.26 9.97 -32.26
C LYS A 420 -22.63 9.48 -33.57
N ILE A 421 -22.16 8.23 -33.57
CA ILE A 421 -21.62 7.60 -34.77
C ILE A 421 -22.73 7.37 -35.80
N SER A 422 -22.41 7.52 -37.08
CA SER A 422 -23.37 7.36 -38.17
C SER A 422 -24.11 6.02 -38.07
N LYS A 423 -25.44 6.08 -38.20
CA LYS A 423 -26.31 4.90 -38.17
C LYS A 423 -25.88 3.86 -39.21
N ASP A 424 -25.48 4.32 -40.40
CA ASP A 424 -25.05 3.44 -41.50
C ASP A 424 -23.85 2.58 -41.11
N LEU A 425 -22.92 3.12 -40.30
CA LEU A 425 -21.75 2.37 -39.83
C LEU A 425 -22.14 1.32 -38.80
N ILE A 426 -23.02 1.68 -37.86
CA ILE A 426 -23.52 0.76 -36.83
C ILE A 426 -24.29 -0.39 -37.47
N VAL A 427 -25.24 -0.08 -38.37
CA VAL A 427 -26.04 -1.05 -39.11
C VAL A 427 -25.14 -1.95 -39.95
N LYS A 428 -24.16 -1.39 -40.65
CA LYS A 428 -23.19 -2.17 -41.43
C LYS A 428 -22.42 -3.16 -40.55
N SER A 429 -21.88 -2.71 -39.40
CA SER A 429 -21.16 -3.60 -38.47
C SER A 429 -22.03 -4.74 -37.93
N LEU A 430 -23.28 -4.45 -37.53
CA LEU A 430 -24.20 -5.47 -37.03
C LEU A 430 -24.66 -6.45 -38.13
N THR A 431 -24.88 -5.97 -39.34
CA THR A 431 -25.28 -6.81 -40.49
C THR A 431 -24.15 -7.74 -40.93
N GLN A 432 -22.91 -7.27 -40.87
CA GLN A 432 -21.72 -8.08 -41.20
C GLN A 432 -21.36 -9.08 -40.10
N SER A 433 -21.90 -8.89 -38.89
CA SER A 433 -21.64 -9.77 -37.76
C SER A 433 -22.24 -11.16 -37.95
N LYS A 434 -21.41 -12.19 -37.80
CA LYS A 434 -21.83 -13.59 -37.78
C LYS A 434 -22.31 -14.04 -36.39
N HIS A 435 -22.27 -13.16 -35.39
CA HIS A 435 -22.63 -13.51 -34.02
C HIS A 435 -24.15 -13.73 -33.91
N PRO A 436 -24.64 -14.78 -33.21
CA PRO A 436 -26.08 -15.09 -33.17
C PRO A 436 -26.95 -13.95 -32.62
N LYS A 437 -26.40 -13.11 -31.74
CA LYS A 437 -27.12 -11.98 -31.14
C LYS A 437 -27.18 -10.74 -32.02
N SER A 438 -26.42 -10.66 -33.12
CA SER A 438 -26.30 -9.44 -33.92
C SER A 438 -27.64 -8.99 -34.52
N LYS A 439 -28.43 -9.94 -35.04
CA LYS A 439 -29.76 -9.67 -35.60
C LYS A 439 -30.72 -9.10 -34.57
N LEU A 440 -30.74 -9.68 -33.36
CA LEU A 440 -31.59 -9.19 -32.27
C LEU A 440 -31.14 -7.81 -31.78
N LEU A 441 -29.83 -7.59 -31.68
CA LEU A 441 -29.28 -6.30 -31.31
C LEU A 441 -29.60 -5.23 -32.36
N LEU A 442 -29.56 -5.57 -33.65
CA LEU A 442 -29.96 -4.69 -34.75
C LEU A 442 -31.46 -4.36 -34.73
N ALA A 443 -32.33 -5.36 -34.47
CA ALA A 443 -33.76 -5.12 -34.35
C ALA A 443 -34.08 -4.20 -33.16
N ASN A 444 -33.42 -4.40 -32.01
CA ASN A 444 -33.56 -3.51 -30.85
C ASN A 444 -33.14 -2.08 -31.17
N TYR A 445 -32.00 -1.92 -31.85
CA TYR A 445 -31.50 -0.62 -32.29
C TYR A 445 -32.50 0.08 -33.21
N PHE A 446 -33.07 -0.62 -34.20
CA PHE A 446 -34.09 -0.05 -35.08
C PHE A 446 -35.37 0.36 -34.36
N ILE A 447 -35.83 -0.42 -33.37
CA ILE A 447 -36.99 -0.03 -32.55
C ILE A 447 -36.72 1.26 -31.77
N GLU A 448 -35.53 1.39 -31.18
CA GLU A 448 -35.12 2.59 -30.44
C GLU A 448 -35.00 3.83 -31.33
N GLU A 449 -34.55 3.64 -32.57
CA GLU A 449 -34.43 4.71 -33.57
C GLU A 449 -35.75 5.01 -34.31
N GLY A 450 -36.86 4.33 -33.97
CA GLY A 450 -38.17 4.49 -34.58
C GLY A 450 -38.36 3.81 -35.95
N GLN A 451 -37.35 3.08 -36.42
CA GLN A 451 -37.35 2.31 -37.68
C GLN A 451 -38.06 0.96 -37.50
N THR A 452 -39.36 1.04 -37.20
CA THR A 452 -40.12 -0.14 -36.77
C THR A 452 -40.25 -1.16 -37.91
N GLU A 453 -40.49 -0.73 -39.14
CA GLU A 453 -40.69 -1.64 -40.28
C GLU A 453 -39.46 -2.52 -40.53
N GLU A 454 -38.27 -1.94 -40.51
CA GLU A 454 -37.01 -2.65 -40.68
C GLU A 454 -36.74 -3.64 -39.52
N ALA A 455 -37.10 -3.26 -38.28
CA ALA A 455 -37.02 -4.16 -37.14
C ALA A 455 -37.95 -5.38 -37.29
N LEU A 456 -39.18 -5.14 -37.73
CA LEU A 456 -40.18 -6.22 -37.90
C LEU A 456 -39.76 -7.22 -38.99
N VAL A 457 -39.12 -6.76 -40.06
CA VAL A 457 -38.55 -7.65 -41.09
C VAL A 457 -37.53 -8.61 -40.47
N ILE A 458 -36.59 -8.09 -39.67
CA ILE A 458 -35.56 -8.90 -39.02
C ILE A 458 -36.17 -9.90 -38.02
N LEU A 459 -37.15 -9.47 -37.23
CA LEU A 459 -37.82 -10.34 -36.24
C LEU A 459 -38.65 -11.44 -36.91
N SER A 460 -39.24 -11.15 -38.08
CA SER A 460 -40.09 -12.11 -38.81
C SER A 460 -39.34 -13.34 -39.30
N ASP A 461 -38.04 -13.21 -39.59
CA ASP A 461 -37.18 -14.31 -40.03
C ASP A 461 -36.89 -15.35 -38.93
N HIS A 462 -37.02 -14.97 -37.65
CA HIS A 462 -36.67 -15.81 -36.48
C HIS A 462 -37.83 -15.94 -35.48
N LEU A 463 -39.06 -15.84 -35.99
CA LEU A 463 -40.27 -15.75 -35.18
C LEU A 463 -40.43 -16.98 -34.27
N SER A 464 -40.59 -16.74 -32.96
CA SER A 464 -40.84 -17.77 -31.96
C SER A 464 -41.72 -17.23 -30.84
N LEU A 465 -42.33 -18.10 -30.03
CA LEU A 465 -43.16 -17.67 -28.90
C LEU A 465 -42.36 -16.88 -27.87
N ASP A 466 -41.12 -17.29 -27.59
CA ASP A 466 -40.27 -16.60 -26.62
C ASP A 466 -39.83 -15.22 -27.13
N LEU A 467 -39.54 -15.10 -28.44
CA LEU A 467 -39.26 -13.82 -29.08
C LEU A 467 -40.49 -12.90 -29.04
N LEU A 468 -41.66 -13.39 -29.42
CA LEU A 468 -42.89 -12.59 -29.39
C LEU A 468 -43.19 -12.09 -27.97
N LYS A 469 -43.02 -12.95 -26.96
CA LYS A 469 -43.16 -12.56 -25.55
C LYS A 469 -42.17 -11.46 -25.18
N SER A 470 -40.88 -11.60 -25.50
CA SER A 470 -39.87 -10.61 -25.11
C SER A 470 -40.09 -9.22 -25.74
N TYR A 471 -40.72 -9.15 -26.92
CA TYR A 471 -41.03 -7.88 -27.59
C TYR A 471 -42.47 -7.38 -27.35
N THR A 472 -43.35 -8.14 -26.71
CA THR A 472 -44.79 -7.81 -26.57
C THR A 472 -45.00 -6.43 -25.96
N GLN A 473 -44.36 -6.12 -24.83
CA GLN A 473 -44.54 -4.84 -24.15
C GLN A 473 -44.07 -3.64 -24.99
N ARG A 474 -42.99 -3.82 -25.77
CA ARG A 474 -42.44 -2.77 -26.64
C ARG A 474 -43.30 -2.56 -27.88
N LEU A 475 -43.77 -3.64 -28.51
CA LEU A 475 -44.45 -3.59 -29.80
C LEU A 475 -45.97 -3.48 -29.71
N ILE A 476 -46.60 -3.70 -28.56
CA ILE A 476 -48.08 -3.61 -28.44
C ILE A 476 -48.61 -2.21 -28.77
N VAL A 477 -47.82 -1.17 -28.49
CA VAL A 477 -48.18 0.22 -28.79
C VAL A 477 -47.80 0.61 -30.22
N ILE A 478 -46.71 0.04 -30.75
CA ILE A 478 -46.08 0.49 -31.99
C ILE A 478 -46.56 -0.33 -33.20
N ALA A 479 -46.71 -1.65 -33.04
CA ALA A 479 -47.07 -2.59 -34.09
C ALA A 479 -48.01 -3.72 -33.56
N PRO A 480 -49.21 -3.38 -33.05
CA PRO A 480 -50.14 -4.37 -32.49
C PRO A 480 -50.59 -5.43 -33.51
N GLU A 481 -50.82 -5.02 -34.76
CA GLU A 481 -51.26 -5.91 -35.85
C GLU A 481 -50.21 -6.97 -36.18
N TRP A 482 -48.93 -6.59 -36.20
CA TRP A 482 -47.83 -7.53 -36.44
C TRP A 482 -47.72 -8.56 -35.31
N LEU A 483 -47.87 -8.13 -34.04
CA LEU A 483 -47.89 -9.05 -32.91
C LEU A 483 -49.05 -10.04 -33.01
N GLU A 484 -50.25 -9.57 -33.36
CA GLU A 484 -51.42 -10.42 -33.54
C GLU A 484 -51.19 -11.47 -34.63
N GLN A 485 -50.69 -11.04 -35.80
CA GLN A 485 -50.38 -11.96 -36.90
C GLN A 485 -49.26 -12.94 -36.53
N GLY A 486 -48.23 -12.48 -35.83
CA GLY A 486 -47.12 -13.30 -35.37
C GLY A 486 -47.57 -14.40 -34.40
N TYR A 487 -48.36 -14.04 -33.38
CA TYR A 487 -48.93 -15.01 -32.44
C TYR A 487 -49.85 -16.00 -33.15
N LYS A 488 -50.73 -15.54 -34.04
CA LYS A 488 -51.59 -16.43 -34.84
C LYS A 488 -50.77 -17.44 -35.63
N LYS A 489 -49.74 -16.98 -36.36
CA LYS A 489 -48.86 -17.85 -37.16
C LYS A 489 -48.21 -18.94 -36.32
N ILE A 490 -47.60 -18.58 -35.18
CA ILE A 490 -46.90 -19.55 -34.34
C ILE A 490 -47.87 -20.46 -33.59
N PHE A 491 -49.01 -19.97 -33.12
CA PHE A 491 -50.05 -20.80 -32.52
C PHE A 491 -50.58 -21.85 -33.50
N THR A 492 -50.85 -21.46 -34.76
CA THR A 492 -51.25 -22.40 -35.82
C THR A 492 -50.19 -23.48 -36.01
N GLN A 493 -48.94 -23.10 -36.26
CA GLN A 493 -47.84 -24.06 -36.45
C GLN A 493 -47.68 -25.00 -35.25
N TYR A 494 -47.83 -24.48 -34.02
CA TYR A 494 -47.66 -25.25 -32.80
C TYR A 494 -48.80 -26.25 -32.56
N LEU A 495 -50.05 -25.83 -32.79
CA LEU A 495 -51.24 -26.67 -32.60
C LEU A 495 -51.45 -27.69 -33.71
N GLU A 496 -51.05 -27.39 -34.95
CA GLU A 496 -51.10 -28.35 -36.06
C GLU A 496 -50.08 -29.48 -35.89
N THR A 497 -48.97 -29.22 -35.20
CA THR A 497 -47.89 -30.19 -34.99
C THR A 497 -48.00 -30.97 -33.69
N HIS A 498 -48.81 -30.51 -32.72
CA HIS A 498 -48.93 -31.13 -31.41
C HIS A 498 -50.39 -31.23 -30.98
N VAL A 499 -50.84 -32.44 -30.65
CA VAL A 499 -52.20 -32.72 -30.18
C VAL A 499 -52.18 -33.11 -28.70
N GLY A 500 -53.17 -32.66 -27.93
CA GLY A 500 -53.38 -33.07 -26.54
C GLY A 500 -53.39 -31.91 -25.52
N PRO A 501 -53.30 -32.21 -24.21
CA PRO A 501 -53.45 -31.21 -23.15
C PRO A 501 -52.23 -30.29 -23.00
N THR A 502 -51.02 -30.77 -23.29
CA THR A 502 -49.77 -30.00 -23.10
C THR A 502 -49.70 -28.75 -23.99
N PRO A 503 -50.02 -28.81 -25.30
CA PRO A 503 -50.07 -27.61 -26.14
C PRO A 503 -51.11 -26.59 -25.69
N ALA A 504 -52.29 -27.06 -25.25
CA ALA A 504 -53.36 -26.19 -24.75
C ALA A 504 -52.94 -25.44 -23.47
N VAL A 505 -52.27 -26.12 -22.53
CA VAL A 505 -51.68 -25.47 -21.34
C VAL A 505 -50.68 -24.39 -21.73
N LYS A 506 -49.81 -24.67 -22.71
CA LYS A 506 -48.79 -23.71 -23.14
C LYS A 506 -49.41 -22.45 -23.73
N ILE A 507 -50.45 -22.59 -24.57
CA ILE A 507 -51.18 -21.44 -25.13
C ILE A 507 -51.91 -20.66 -24.04
N GLN A 508 -52.59 -21.34 -23.12
CA GLN A 508 -53.26 -20.71 -21.99
C GLN A 508 -52.28 -19.87 -21.15
N ASN A 509 -51.08 -20.41 -20.88
CA ASN A 509 -50.02 -19.68 -20.17
C ASN A 509 -49.52 -18.45 -20.94
N ILE A 510 -49.56 -18.47 -22.27
CA ILE A 510 -49.18 -17.31 -23.10
C ILE A 510 -50.29 -16.26 -23.08
N LEU A 511 -51.56 -16.65 -23.20
CA LEU A 511 -52.68 -15.71 -23.06
C LEU A 511 -52.69 -15.07 -21.67
N ALA A 512 -52.49 -15.86 -20.61
CA ALA A 512 -52.35 -15.35 -19.25
C ALA A 512 -51.18 -14.37 -19.11
N TYR A 513 -50.03 -14.67 -19.74
CA TYR A 513 -48.91 -13.74 -19.81
C TYR A 513 -49.28 -12.43 -20.52
N LEU A 514 -50.02 -12.49 -21.64
CA LEU A 514 -50.45 -11.29 -22.36
C LEU A 514 -51.36 -10.41 -21.49
N HIS A 515 -52.28 -11.00 -20.72
CA HIS A 515 -53.04 -10.23 -19.73
C HIS A 515 -52.13 -9.64 -18.64
N MET A 516 -51.17 -10.41 -18.13
CA MET A 516 -50.23 -9.94 -17.11
C MET A 516 -49.42 -8.72 -17.57
N VAL A 517 -49.00 -8.68 -18.84
CA VAL A 517 -48.27 -7.54 -19.42
C VAL A 517 -49.18 -6.43 -19.96
N LYS A 518 -50.46 -6.43 -19.58
CA LYS A 518 -51.49 -5.44 -19.97
C LYS A 518 -51.82 -5.41 -21.47
N ALA A 519 -51.47 -6.45 -22.21
CA ALA A 519 -51.87 -6.63 -23.62
C ALA A 519 -53.26 -7.29 -23.73
N HIS A 520 -54.25 -6.78 -22.99
CA HIS A 520 -55.58 -7.41 -22.86
C HIS A 520 -56.31 -7.53 -24.19
N SER A 521 -56.34 -6.46 -24.99
CA SER A 521 -57.02 -6.47 -26.30
C SER A 521 -56.45 -7.55 -27.22
N LEU A 522 -55.12 -7.69 -27.25
CA LEU A 522 -54.44 -8.72 -28.04
C LEU A 522 -54.76 -10.12 -27.53
N ALA A 523 -54.75 -10.34 -26.21
CA ALA A 523 -55.10 -11.62 -25.61
C ALA A 523 -56.53 -12.04 -25.95
N ASP A 524 -57.50 -11.13 -25.79
CA ASP A 524 -58.92 -11.38 -26.08
C ASP A 524 -59.14 -11.66 -27.58
N GLN A 525 -58.46 -10.93 -28.47
CA GLN A 525 -58.49 -11.15 -29.92
C GLN A 525 -57.95 -12.54 -30.29
N LEU A 526 -56.81 -12.94 -29.71
CA LEU A 526 -56.21 -14.25 -29.93
C LEU A 526 -57.09 -15.38 -29.37
N GLN A 527 -57.68 -15.20 -28.19
CA GLN A 527 -58.60 -16.19 -27.60
C GLN A 527 -59.86 -16.38 -28.45
N LYS A 528 -60.49 -15.29 -28.90
CA LYS A 528 -61.65 -15.35 -29.82
C LYS A 528 -61.29 -16.04 -31.13
N TRP A 529 -60.12 -15.73 -31.68
CA TRP A 529 -59.64 -16.37 -32.91
C TRP A 529 -59.38 -17.87 -32.71
N LEU A 530 -58.70 -18.28 -31.62
CA LEU A 530 -58.45 -19.68 -31.30
C LEU A 530 -59.75 -20.48 -31.16
N LYS A 531 -60.74 -19.93 -30.44
CA LYS A 531 -62.09 -20.55 -30.29
C LYS A 531 -62.82 -20.71 -31.62
N LYS A 532 -62.53 -19.86 -32.61
CA LYS A 532 -63.18 -19.93 -33.94
C LYS A 532 -62.44 -20.88 -34.88
N THR A 533 -61.12 -20.87 -34.87
CA THR A 533 -60.29 -21.59 -35.84
C THR A 533 -59.97 -23.02 -35.42
N PHE A 534 -59.91 -23.32 -34.12
CA PHE A 534 -59.54 -24.64 -33.58
C PHE A 534 -60.67 -25.27 -32.75
N GLN A 535 -61.93 -25.13 -33.21
CA GLN A 535 -63.12 -25.65 -32.51
C GLN A 535 -63.03 -27.14 -32.20
N ASP A 536 -62.46 -27.91 -33.13
CA ASP A 536 -62.34 -29.36 -33.06
C ASP A 536 -61.23 -29.84 -32.11
N HIS A 537 -60.39 -28.94 -31.60
CA HIS A 537 -59.33 -29.27 -30.65
C HIS A 537 -59.88 -29.35 -29.21
N THR A 538 -60.48 -30.48 -28.85
CA THR A 538 -61.18 -30.74 -27.57
C THR A 538 -60.45 -30.21 -26.33
N SER A 539 -59.16 -30.53 -26.15
CA SER A 539 -58.39 -30.07 -24.98
C SER A 539 -58.12 -28.56 -24.92
N LEU A 540 -58.24 -27.85 -26.06
CA LEU A 540 -58.08 -26.40 -26.15
C LEU A 540 -59.42 -25.71 -25.85
N SER A 541 -60.51 -26.24 -26.41
CA SER A 541 -61.88 -25.76 -26.17
C SER A 541 -62.30 -25.86 -24.69
N GLU A 542 -61.83 -26.86 -23.96
CA GLU A 542 -62.08 -27.00 -22.51
C GLU A 542 -61.31 -25.97 -21.65
N ARG A 543 -60.26 -25.34 -22.18
CA ARG A 543 -59.32 -24.49 -21.42
C ARG A 543 -59.34 -23.01 -21.77
N LEU A 544 -59.89 -22.64 -22.94
CA LEU A 544 -60.08 -21.26 -23.40
C LEU A 544 -61.44 -20.73 -22.96
#